data_AF-A0A7C1QAA7-F1
#
_entry.id   AF-A0A7C1QAA7-F1
#
_cell.length_a   1.000
_cell.length_b   1.000
_cell.length_c   1.000
_cell.angle_alpha   90.00
_cell.angle_beta   90.00
_cell.angle_gamma   90.00
#
_symmetry.space_group_name_H-M   'P 1'
#
loop_
_entity.id
_entity.type
_entity.pdbx_description
1 polymer ?
#
loop_
_entity_poly.entity_id
_entity_poly.type
_entity_poly.pdbx_seq_one_letter_code
_entity_poly.pdbx_strand_id
1 'polypeptide(L)'
;MNKFIGIFIVFILFTALSFAADFSPTLMTLTCSDEIEYQFDGSDLSIPFKVEGTPAAVWLVINTKGQADNIVDIRNGHLGWHYVNKIDTTVYISNRMSRSPGETSIVWDGRDIDGNPVSAGTYDYYLWAYDDETPRQLACDFIMINQSWDAKFTYVYEGDEDGLPLAKPLLMGANLWWAGFELADADVYNPDAENQPWREHGIHFKWELGSDPNDVSLLQTTLCAIYKPLREYGLAGWEDWDFSYGGPVFDPHDYSTFYHCSVDIQEQNSTMYKWNFIADGEAELDEDWFGWDELTWNENGAKIDMWTNK
;
A
#
# COMPACT_ATOMS: atom_id res chain seq x y z
N MET A 1 -24.73 -11.18 -51.24
CA MET A 1 -23.98 -11.69 -50.07
C MET A 1 -22.52 -11.21 -50.05
N ASN A 2 -21.76 -11.31 -51.14
CA ASN A 2 -20.30 -11.06 -51.13
C ASN A 2 -19.89 -9.61 -50.78
N LYS A 3 -20.76 -8.60 -50.98
CA LYS A 3 -20.48 -7.21 -50.60
C LYS A 3 -20.65 -6.91 -49.10
N PHE A 4 -21.43 -7.72 -48.38
CA PHE A 4 -21.62 -7.56 -46.93
C PHE A 4 -20.43 -8.13 -46.14
N ILE A 5 -19.79 -9.18 -46.64
CA ILE A 5 -18.61 -9.79 -46.00
C ILE A 5 -17.42 -8.81 -46.01
N GLY A 6 -17.23 -8.04 -47.09
CA GLY A 6 -16.15 -7.05 -47.17
C GLY A 6 -16.29 -5.91 -46.15
N ILE A 7 -17.51 -5.45 -45.88
CA ILE A 7 -17.76 -4.40 -44.89
C ILE A 7 -17.52 -4.93 -43.47
N PHE A 8 -17.91 -6.17 -43.19
CA PHE A 8 -17.70 -6.79 -41.88
C PHE A 8 -16.21 -6.99 -41.55
N ILE A 9 -15.38 -7.37 -42.54
CA ILE A 9 -13.93 -7.52 -42.37
C ILE A 9 -13.24 -6.16 -42.11
N VAL A 10 -13.71 -5.08 -42.73
CA VAL A 10 -13.18 -3.72 -42.48
C VAL A 10 -13.50 -3.25 -41.06
N PHE A 11 -14.67 -3.60 -40.51
CA PHE A 11 -15.02 -3.28 -39.11
C PHE A 11 -14.22 -4.09 -38.08
N ILE A 12 -13.83 -5.33 -38.39
CA ILE A 12 -12.98 -6.14 -37.49
C ILE A 12 -11.52 -5.65 -37.47
N LEU A 13 -11.04 -5.03 -38.54
CA LEU A 13 -9.69 -4.43 -38.60
C LEU A 13 -9.56 -3.08 -37.87
N PHE A 14 -10.68 -2.50 -37.42
CA PHE A 14 -10.72 -1.37 -36.48
C PHE A 14 -10.95 -1.84 -35.03
N THR A 15 -10.56 -3.08 -34.70
CA THR A 15 -10.27 -3.44 -33.32
C THR A 15 -9.10 -2.55 -32.89
N ALA A 16 -9.45 -1.40 -32.31
CA ALA A 16 -8.50 -0.45 -31.79
C ALA A 16 -7.54 -1.20 -30.88
N LEU A 17 -6.24 -1.01 -31.11
CA LEU A 17 -5.24 -1.31 -30.12
C LEU A 17 -5.58 -0.42 -28.92
N SER A 18 -6.40 -0.94 -28.01
CA SER A 18 -6.65 -0.36 -26.72
C SER A 18 -5.37 -0.56 -25.94
N PHE A 19 -4.46 0.40 -26.02
CA PHE A 19 -3.38 0.47 -25.07
C PHE A 19 -4.02 0.91 -23.75
N ALA A 20 -3.77 0.15 -22.68
CA ALA A 20 -3.96 0.68 -21.35
C ALA A 20 -3.23 2.04 -21.32
N ALA A 21 -3.95 3.10 -20.95
CA ALA A 21 -3.32 4.42 -20.86
C ALA A 21 -2.15 4.32 -19.88
N ASP A 22 -1.02 4.95 -20.20
CA ASP A 22 0.10 5.04 -19.26
C ASP A 22 -0.41 5.59 -17.93
N PHE A 23 0.02 4.97 -16.84
CA PHE A 23 -0.38 5.34 -15.48
C PHE A 23 -0.20 6.85 -15.28
N SER A 24 -1.29 7.50 -14.87
CA SER A 24 -1.30 8.92 -14.52
C SER A 24 -1.75 9.01 -13.06
N PRO A 25 -0.99 9.70 -12.20
CA PRO A 25 0.16 10.57 -12.52
C PRO A 25 1.46 9.81 -12.77
N THR A 26 2.32 10.33 -13.65
CA THR A 26 3.67 9.79 -13.84
C THR A 26 4.48 9.95 -12.56
N LEU A 27 5.14 8.88 -12.10
CA LEU A 27 6.00 8.94 -10.92
C LEU A 27 7.14 9.96 -11.13
N MET A 28 7.30 10.88 -10.18
CA MET A 28 8.42 11.82 -10.15
C MET A 28 9.62 11.18 -9.45
N THR A 29 10.78 11.19 -10.09
CA THR A 29 12.02 10.63 -9.54
C THR A 29 13.13 11.69 -9.52
N LEU A 30 13.84 11.78 -8.39
CA LEU A 30 15.09 12.53 -8.28
C LEU A 30 16.28 11.57 -8.19
N THR A 31 17.28 11.77 -9.03
CA THR A 31 18.53 11.00 -8.99
C THR A 31 19.71 11.95 -8.75
N CYS A 32 20.50 11.69 -7.71
CA CYS A 32 21.65 12.50 -7.33
C CYS A 32 22.79 11.62 -6.80
N SER A 33 23.98 12.20 -6.59
CA SER A 33 25.12 11.49 -6.00
C SER A 33 24.91 11.32 -4.49
N ASP A 34 25.21 10.16 -3.91
CA ASP A 34 24.98 9.94 -2.47
C ASP A 34 25.82 10.84 -1.57
N GLU A 35 26.95 11.35 -2.06
CA GLU A 35 27.86 12.21 -1.30
C GLU A 35 28.34 13.41 -2.10
N ILE A 36 28.62 14.50 -1.39
CA ILE A 36 29.27 15.70 -1.92
C ILE A 36 30.45 16.05 -1.03
N GLU A 37 31.64 16.15 -1.64
CA GLU A 37 32.81 16.73 -0.97
C GLU A 37 32.84 18.24 -1.22
N TYR A 38 32.46 19.02 -0.22
CA TYR A 38 32.68 20.46 -0.25
C TYR A 38 34.05 20.77 0.36
N GLN A 39 34.85 21.59 -0.34
CA GLN A 39 36.22 21.93 0.06
C GLN A 39 36.27 23.19 0.98
N PHE A 40 35.12 23.82 1.26
CA PHE A 40 34.91 24.94 2.20
C PHE A 40 35.93 26.08 2.08
N ASP A 41 36.27 26.45 0.86
CA ASP A 41 37.05 27.66 0.56
C ASP A 41 36.18 28.92 0.40
N GLY A 42 34.89 28.81 0.72
CA GLY A 42 33.89 29.85 0.51
C GLY A 42 33.44 29.97 -0.95
N SER A 43 33.79 29.01 -1.81
CA SER A 43 33.22 28.88 -3.15
C SER A 43 31.83 28.26 -3.12
N ASP A 44 31.08 28.52 -4.18
CA ASP A 44 29.78 27.92 -4.42
C ASP A 44 29.93 26.42 -4.75
N LEU A 45 29.14 25.58 -4.10
CA LEU A 45 29.04 24.15 -4.36
C LEU A 45 27.86 23.86 -5.30
N SER A 46 28.15 23.33 -6.48
CA SER A 46 27.12 22.87 -7.41
C SER A 46 26.79 21.40 -7.18
N ILE A 47 25.52 21.12 -6.93
CA ILE A 47 24.98 19.78 -6.65
C ILE A 47 24.15 19.34 -7.86
N PRO A 48 24.70 18.51 -8.75
CA PRO A 48 23.98 18.03 -9.92
C PRO A 48 22.96 16.96 -9.53
N PHE A 49 21.80 17.00 -10.18
CA PHE A 49 20.77 15.96 -10.06
C PHE A 49 19.90 15.93 -11.31
N LYS A 50 19.19 14.81 -11.47
CA LYS A 50 18.26 14.58 -12.57
C LYS A 50 16.84 14.51 -12.05
N VAL A 51 15.92 15.15 -12.77
CA VAL A 51 14.47 15.05 -12.54
C VAL A 51 13.86 14.20 -13.65
N GLU A 52 13.06 13.20 -13.31
CA GLU A 52 12.32 12.37 -14.26
C GLU A 52 10.82 12.34 -13.90
N GLY A 53 9.97 12.03 -14.88
CA GLY A 53 8.53 11.91 -14.69
C GLY A 53 7.78 13.23 -14.89
N THR A 54 7.71 14.06 -13.85
CA THR A 54 6.96 15.33 -13.85
C THR A 54 7.81 16.50 -13.34
N PRO A 55 7.36 17.76 -13.53
CA PRO A 55 8.03 18.91 -12.92
C PRO A 55 8.10 18.76 -11.39
N ALA A 56 9.16 19.31 -10.81
CA ALA A 56 9.46 19.20 -9.40
C ALA A 56 9.63 20.58 -8.78
N ALA A 57 8.93 20.83 -7.67
CA ALA A 57 9.33 21.81 -6.69
C ALA A 57 10.37 21.17 -5.77
N VAL A 58 11.61 21.67 -5.79
CA VAL A 58 12.75 21.05 -5.12
C VAL A 58 13.29 21.97 -4.03
N TRP A 59 13.67 21.35 -2.91
CA TRP A 59 14.42 21.96 -1.81
C TRP A 59 15.70 21.16 -1.57
N LEU A 60 16.79 21.87 -1.31
CA LEU A 60 18.02 21.30 -0.79
C LEU A 60 18.02 21.45 0.73
N VAL A 61 18.24 20.36 1.43
CA VAL A 61 18.44 20.32 2.88
C VAL A 61 19.85 19.82 3.15
N ILE A 62 20.67 20.62 3.85
CA ILE A 62 22.02 20.22 4.27
C ILE A 62 22.00 19.96 5.77
N ASN A 63 22.55 18.83 6.19
CA ASN A 63 22.72 18.45 7.58
C ASN A 63 24.20 18.23 7.90
N THR A 64 24.57 18.43 9.16
CA THR A 64 25.86 17.93 9.64
C THR A 64 25.98 16.42 9.40
N LYS A 65 27.20 15.88 9.25
CA LYS A 65 27.41 14.42 9.21
C LYS A 65 28.15 13.96 10.45
N GLY A 66 27.59 12.99 11.17
CA GLY A 66 28.24 12.35 12.30
C GLY A 66 28.50 13.28 13.50
N GLN A 67 27.72 14.36 13.62
CA GLN A 67 27.80 15.29 14.76
C GLN A 67 26.83 14.92 15.89
N ALA A 68 26.05 13.86 15.73
CA ALA A 68 25.15 13.32 16.76
C ALA A 68 25.79 13.28 18.16
N ASP A 69 27.00 12.74 18.30
CA ASP A 69 27.68 12.62 19.60
C ASP A 69 28.13 13.97 20.19
N ASN A 70 28.26 15.01 19.37
CA ASN A 70 28.65 16.36 19.79
C ASN A 70 27.43 17.24 20.11
N ILE A 71 26.22 16.80 19.75
CA ILE A 71 24.99 17.55 19.99
C ILE A 71 24.48 17.20 21.39
N VAL A 72 24.60 18.20 22.28
CA VAL A 72 24.08 18.12 23.64
C VAL A 72 22.56 17.95 23.62
N ASP A 73 22.00 17.36 24.67
CA ASP A 73 20.56 17.26 24.85
C ASP A 73 19.91 18.66 24.81
N ILE A 74 19.22 18.98 23.71
CA ILE A 74 18.50 20.25 23.56
C ILE A 74 17.01 19.98 23.75
N ARG A 75 16.41 20.72 24.70
CA ARG A 75 14.95 20.82 24.85
C ARG A 75 14.52 22.24 24.48
N ASN A 76 13.66 22.37 23.48
CA ASN A 76 13.10 23.65 23.04
C ASN A 76 11.55 23.60 22.91
N GLY A 77 10.92 24.77 22.74
CA GLY A 77 9.48 24.97 22.62
C GLY A 77 8.81 25.38 23.94
N HIS A 78 7.62 25.98 23.86
CA HIS A 78 6.87 26.54 25.00
C HIS A 78 6.52 25.52 26.10
N LEU A 79 6.73 24.22 25.87
CA LEU A 79 6.51 23.14 26.84
C LEU A 79 7.62 22.07 26.81
N GLY A 80 8.76 22.35 26.17
CA GLY A 80 9.86 21.39 26.03
C GLY A 80 9.52 20.16 25.18
N TRP A 81 8.52 20.26 24.29
CA TRP A 81 8.07 19.15 23.44
C TRP A 81 9.03 18.83 22.29
N HIS A 82 9.94 19.74 21.95
CA HIS A 82 11.01 19.44 21.01
C HIS A 82 12.21 18.95 21.82
N TYR A 83 12.41 17.64 21.81
CA TYR A 83 13.61 17.00 22.33
C TYR A 83 14.45 16.52 21.16
N VAL A 84 15.65 17.07 21.03
CA VAL A 84 16.64 16.70 20.02
C VAL A 84 17.81 16.07 20.76
N ASN A 85 18.07 14.80 20.48
CA ASN A 85 19.15 14.04 21.12
C ASN A 85 19.88 13.21 20.06
N LYS A 86 21.18 13.46 19.91
CA LYS A 86 22.08 12.63 19.08
C LYS A 86 21.58 12.41 17.66
N ILE A 87 21.08 13.46 17.03
CA ILE A 87 20.76 13.46 15.61
C ILE A 87 21.55 14.56 14.94
N ASP A 88 21.98 14.32 13.70
CA ASP A 88 22.58 15.36 12.89
C ASP A 88 21.61 16.56 12.71
N THR A 89 22.17 17.76 12.66
CA THR A 89 21.39 19.01 12.66
C THR A 89 21.34 19.61 11.26
N THR A 90 20.16 20.06 10.85
CA THR A 90 19.99 20.85 9.62
C THR A 90 20.67 22.21 9.75
N VAL A 91 21.61 22.48 8.85
CA VAL A 91 22.35 23.76 8.80
C VAL A 91 21.76 24.71 7.77
N TYR A 92 21.17 24.18 6.70
CA TYR A 92 20.67 24.97 5.59
C TYR A 92 19.46 24.31 4.94
N ILE A 93 18.48 25.12 4.55
CA ILE A 93 17.37 24.74 3.69
C ILE A 93 17.28 25.81 2.59
N SER A 94 17.35 25.39 1.32
CA SER A 94 17.23 26.33 0.20
C SER A 94 15.82 26.91 0.08
N ASN A 95 15.68 27.99 -0.68
CA ASN A 95 14.36 28.36 -1.21
C ASN A 95 13.82 27.27 -2.14
N ARG A 96 12.49 27.24 -2.32
CA ARG A 96 11.81 26.39 -3.31
C ARG A 96 12.32 26.71 -4.71
N MET A 97 12.64 25.67 -5.48
CA MET A 97 13.04 25.79 -6.88
C MET A 97 12.18 24.93 -7.78
N SER A 98 11.53 25.52 -8.78
CA SER A 98 10.89 24.74 -9.85
C SER A 98 11.95 24.18 -10.79
N ARG A 99 11.79 22.91 -11.18
CA ARG A 99 12.63 22.19 -12.15
C ARG A 99 11.75 21.36 -13.08
N SER A 100 11.97 21.50 -14.37
CA SER A 100 11.39 20.58 -15.37
C SER A 100 12.20 19.28 -15.41
N PRO A 101 11.63 18.17 -15.91
CA PRO A 101 12.37 16.94 -16.16
C PRO A 101 13.64 17.19 -16.99
N GLY A 102 14.75 16.56 -16.59
CA GLY A 102 16.07 16.71 -17.20
C GLY A 102 17.20 16.83 -16.18
N GLU A 103 18.43 16.99 -16.70
CA GLU A 103 19.63 17.24 -15.89
C GLU A 103 19.65 18.70 -15.41
N THR A 104 19.92 18.90 -14.12
CA THR A 104 19.97 20.23 -13.52
C THR A 104 20.91 20.27 -12.30
N SER A 105 20.97 21.40 -11.62
CA SER A 105 21.76 21.56 -10.40
C SER A 105 21.15 22.57 -9.43
N ILE A 106 21.55 22.45 -8.16
CA ILE A 106 21.34 23.45 -7.12
C ILE A 106 22.70 23.93 -6.63
N VAL A 107 22.83 25.23 -6.42
CA VAL A 107 24.03 25.85 -5.89
C VAL A 107 23.82 26.20 -4.43
N TRP A 108 24.75 25.76 -3.57
CA TRP A 108 24.84 26.16 -2.17
C TRP A 108 26.11 26.97 -1.97
N ASP A 109 26.00 28.13 -1.30
CA ASP A 109 27.09 29.08 -1.10
C ASP A 109 27.94 28.80 0.16
N GLY A 110 27.73 27.64 0.80
CA GLY A 110 28.44 27.27 2.02
C GLY A 110 28.00 28.08 3.25
N ARG A 111 26.79 28.64 3.25
CA ARG A 111 26.22 29.37 4.40
C ARG A 111 25.08 28.62 5.07
N ASP A 112 24.92 28.86 6.37
CA ASP A 112 23.78 28.39 7.15
C ASP A 112 22.52 29.23 6.91
N ILE A 113 21.42 28.87 7.57
CA ILE A 113 20.13 29.58 7.46
C ILE A 113 20.17 31.03 7.96
N ASP A 114 21.15 31.38 8.80
CA ASP A 114 21.37 32.73 9.31
C ASP A 114 22.34 33.55 8.42
N GLY A 115 22.85 32.95 7.34
CA GLY A 115 23.79 33.55 6.39
C GLY A 115 25.25 33.53 6.86
N ASN A 116 25.59 32.81 7.94
CA ASN A 116 26.97 32.66 8.38
C ASN A 116 27.67 31.56 7.59
N PRO A 117 28.99 31.69 7.32
CA PRO A 117 29.74 30.60 6.70
C PRO A 117 29.79 29.38 7.63
N VAL A 118 29.56 28.19 7.09
CA VAL A 118 29.68 26.94 7.85
C VAL A 118 31.13 26.44 7.89
N SER A 119 31.45 25.60 8.88
CA SER A 119 32.81 25.06 9.08
C SER A 119 33.16 23.99 8.04
N ALA A 120 34.45 23.84 7.73
CA ALA A 120 34.92 22.75 6.88
C ALA A 120 34.62 21.36 7.48
N GLY A 121 34.09 20.44 6.67
CA GLY A 121 33.76 19.09 7.11
C GLY A 121 32.94 18.30 6.08
N THR A 122 32.51 17.09 6.44
CA THR A 122 31.57 16.33 5.61
C THR A 122 30.14 16.62 6.08
N TYR A 123 29.22 16.74 5.13
CA TYR A 123 27.81 17.03 5.36
C TYR A 123 26.97 16.02 4.59
N ASP A 124 25.82 15.67 5.14
CA ASP A 124 24.81 14.90 4.42
C ASP A 124 23.82 15.88 3.80
N TYR A 125 23.27 15.53 2.65
CA TYR A 125 22.25 16.33 2.01
C TYR A 125 21.07 15.50 1.56
N TYR A 126 19.91 16.15 1.50
CA TYR A 126 18.69 15.59 0.95
C TYR A 126 18.13 16.57 -0.07
N LEU A 127 17.71 16.04 -1.21
CA LEU A 127 16.81 16.73 -2.11
C LEU A 127 15.39 16.26 -1.78
N TRP A 128 14.55 17.18 -1.32
CA TRP A 128 13.13 16.92 -1.15
C TRP A 128 12.37 17.58 -2.28
N ALA A 129 11.44 16.85 -2.90
CA ALA A 129 10.61 17.42 -3.94
C ALA A 129 9.24 16.78 -4.02
N TYR A 130 8.34 17.50 -4.67
CA TYR A 130 7.05 17.01 -5.14
C TYR A 130 6.62 17.79 -6.38
N ASP A 131 5.64 17.26 -7.10
CA ASP A 131 5.03 17.94 -8.24
C ASP A 131 3.95 18.92 -7.77
N ASP A 132 4.13 20.21 -8.10
CA ASP A 132 3.17 21.27 -7.81
C ASP A 132 2.66 22.02 -9.04
N GLU A 133 3.00 21.53 -10.24
CA GLU A 133 2.60 22.13 -11.52
C GLU A 133 1.52 21.29 -12.20
N THR A 134 1.61 19.96 -12.12
CA THR A 134 0.63 19.07 -12.73
C THR A 134 -0.70 19.16 -11.98
N PRO A 135 -1.85 19.24 -12.68
CA PRO A 135 -3.16 19.20 -12.04
C PRO A 135 -3.29 17.97 -11.14
N ARG A 136 -3.73 18.19 -9.90
CA ARG A 136 -4.00 17.10 -8.95
C ARG A 136 -4.98 16.14 -9.59
N GLN A 137 -4.61 14.86 -9.58
CA GLN A 137 -5.48 13.79 -10.04
C GLN A 137 -6.18 13.17 -8.83
N LEU A 138 -7.44 12.82 -9.02
CA LEU A 138 -8.22 12.17 -7.99
C LEU A 138 -7.73 10.73 -7.86
N ALA A 139 -6.89 10.46 -6.87
CA ALA A 139 -6.40 9.11 -6.60
C ALA A 139 -7.54 8.17 -6.15
N CYS A 140 -8.56 8.72 -5.48
CA CYS A 140 -9.78 8.04 -5.11
C CYS A 140 -10.89 9.07 -4.79
N ASP A 141 -12.08 8.93 -5.38
CA ASP A 141 -13.24 9.80 -5.09
C ASP A 141 -13.98 9.37 -3.82
N PHE A 142 -13.92 8.08 -3.51
CA PHE A 142 -14.66 7.49 -2.41
C PHE A 142 -14.03 6.16 -1.99
N ILE A 143 -13.56 6.10 -0.74
CA ILE A 143 -13.28 4.82 -0.09
C ILE A 143 -14.40 4.58 0.93
N MET A 144 -15.40 3.78 0.56
CA MET A 144 -16.30 3.20 1.55
C MET A 144 -15.58 2.07 2.26
N ILE A 145 -14.82 2.40 3.28
CA ILE A 145 -14.40 1.38 4.24
C ILE A 145 -15.61 1.16 5.15
N ASN A 146 -16.57 0.35 4.68
CA ASN A 146 -17.80 -0.16 5.31
C ASN A 146 -18.26 0.46 6.67
N GLN A 147 -19.56 0.76 6.84
CA GLN A 147 -20.08 1.25 8.14
C GLN A 147 -20.10 0.20 9.27
N SER A 148 -19.67 -1.04 9.02
CA SER A 148 -19.63 -2.11 10.00
C SER A 148 -18.26 -2.30 10.67
N TRP A 149 -18.20 -3.19 11.66
CA TRP A 149 -16.95 -3.58 12.36
C TRP A 149 -15.88 -4.16 11.41
N ASP A 150 -16.28 -4.45 10.17
CA ASP A 150 -15.59 -5.23 9.15
C ASP A 150 -14.68 -4.34 8.27
N ALA A 151 -14.85 -3.02 8.33
CA ALA A 151 -13.96 -2.03 7.71
C ALA A 151 -12.51 -2.10 8.20
N LYS A 152 -12.26 -2.77 9.33
CA LYS A 152 -10.93 -2.91 9.93
C LYS A 152 -9.96 -3.78 9.13
N PHE A 153 -10.43 -4.45 8.08
CA PHE A 153 -9.64 -5.40 7.29
C PHE A 153 -9.31 -4.89 5.89
N THR A 154 -9.69 -3.65 5.58
CA THR A 154 -9.26 -2.97 4.35
C THR A 154 -8.11 -2.04 4.69
N TYR A 155 -6.96 -2.26 4.05
CA TYR A 155 -5.73 -1.51 4.30
C TYR A 155 -5.19 -0.90 3.01
N VAL A 156 -4.57 0.27 3.15
CA VAL A 156 -3.71 0.83 2.13
C VAL A 156 -2.28 0.40 2.44
N TYR A 157 -1.70 -0.37 1.54
CA TYR A 157 -0.32 -0.79 1.58
C TYR A 157 0.49 0.22 0.79
N GLU A 158 1.36 0.95 1.48
CA GLU A 158 2.14 2.06 0.94
C GLU A 158 3.64 1.76 0.83
N GLY A 159 4.13 0.69 1.48
CA GLY A 159 5.54 0.30 1.48
C GLY A 159 5.77 -0.98 0.67
N ASP A 160 6.98 -1.25 0.19
CA ASP A 160 7.37 -2.56 -0.33
C ASP A 160 8.00 -3.44 0.76
N GLU A 161 8.57 -4.58 0.36
CA GLU A 161 9.20 -5.52 1.29
C GLU A 161 10.37 -4.91 2.10
N ASP A 162 11.00 -3.87 1.56
CA ASP A 162 12.11 -3.13 2.19
C ASP A 162 11.62 -1.91 2.99
N GLY A 163 10.29 -1.67 3.03
CA GLY A 163 9.67 -0.53 3.67
C GLY A 163 9.79 0.78 2.88
N LEU A 164 10.20 0.72 1.61
CA LEU A 164 10.26 1.88 0.72
C LEU A 164 8.87 2.18 0.14
N PRO A 165 8.53 3.45 -0.14
CA PRO A 165 7.23 3.78 -0.71
C PRO A 165 6.96 3.09 -2.05
N LEU A 166 5.81 2.42 -2.18
CA LEU A 166 5.33 1.88 -3.43
C LEU A 166 5.03 3.02 -4.41
N ALA A 167 5.53 2.88 -5.64
CA ALA A 167 5.11 3.74 -6.76
C ALA A 167 3.60 3.63 -7.04
N LYS A 168 3.00 2.51 -6.64
CA LYS A 168 1.62 2.09 -6.89
C LYS A 168 1.05 1.45 -5.62
N PRO A 169 0.63 2.26 -4.63
CA PRO A 169 0.07 1.74 -3.38
C PRO A 169 -1.14 0.84 -3.63
N LEU A 170 -1.38 -0.14 -2.77
CA LEU A 170 -2.46 -1.10 -2.94
C LEU A 170 -3.56 -0.88 -1.90
N LEU A 171 -4.80 -0.78 -2.34
CA LEU A 171 -5.96 -0.95 -1.48
C LEU A 171 -6.37 -2.42 -1.52
N MET A 172 -6.28 -3.10 -0.38
CA MET A 172 -6.59 -4.53 -0.30
C MET A 172 -7.49 -4.80 0.89
N GLY A 173 -8.37 -5.79 0.76
CA GLY A 173 -9.29 -6.17 1.82
C GLY A 173 -10.23 -7.30 1.42
N ALA A 174 -11.35 -7.39 2.11
CA ALA A 174 -12.41 -8.36 1.81
C ALA A 174 -13.78 -7.74 1.78
N ASN A 175 -14.66 -8.36 1.01
CA ASN A 175 -16.09 -8.16 1.15
C ASN A 175 -16.61 -9.13 2.22
N LEU A 176 -16.75 -8.66 3.47
CA LEU A 176 -17.19 -9.52 4.57
C LEU A 176 -18.72 -9.68 4.62
N TRP A 177 -19.09 -10.94 4.83
CA TRP A 177 -20.35 -11.62 5.16
C TRP A 177 -21.63 -10.83 5.49
N TRP A 178 -21.57 -9.63 6.07
CA TRP A 178 -22.77 -8.94 6.58
C TRP A 178 -23.40 -7.94 5.59
N ALA A 179 -22.67 -7.49 4.57
CA ALA A 179 -23.22 -6.54 3.59
C ALA A 179 -24.15 -7.20 2.55
N GLY A 180 -24.02 -8.52 2.32
CA GLY A 180 -24.84 -9.27 1.38
C GLY A 180 -26.26 -9.59 1.88
N PHE A 181 -26.51 -9.53 3.18
CA PHE A 181 -27.83 -9.85 3.75
C PHE A 181 -28.92 -8.81 3.45
N GLU A 182 -28.55 -7.56 3.14
CA GLU A 182 -29.52 -6.54 2.72
C GLU A 182 -29.68 -6.43 1.20
N LEU A 183 -28.73 -6.94 0.41
CA LEU A 183 -28.78 -6.91 -1.05
C LEU A 183 -29.29 -8.23 -1.67
N ALA A 184 -29.19 -9.34 -0.96
CA ALA A 184 -29.91 -10.57 -1.28
C ALA A 184 -31.31 -10.46 -0.66
N ASP A 185 -32.30 -10.08 -1.48
CA ASP A 185 -33.72 -10.26 -1.17
C ASP A 185 -33.92 -11.65 -0.54
N ALA A 186 -34.31 -11.69 0.73
CA ALA A 186 -34.32 -12.91 1.56
C ALA A 186 -35.25 -14.03 1.02
N ASP A 187 -35.98 -13.78 -0.07
CA ASP A 187 -36.92 -14.70 -0.70
C ASP A 187 -36.33 -15.51 -1.88
N VAL A 188 -35.05 -15.33 -2.24
CA VAL A 188 -34.40 -16.10 -3.33
C VAL A 188 -33.20 -16.90 -2.82
N TYR A 189 -33.37 -17.66 -1.74
CA TYR A 189 -32.46 -18.76 -1.44
C TYR A 189 -32.74 -19.91 -2.42
N ASN A 190 -32.05 -19.91 -3.57
CA ASN A 190 -32.01 -21.05 -4.47
C ASN A 190 -30.69 -21.82 -4.27
N PRO A 191 -30.72 -22.99 -3.59
CA PRO A 191 -29.53 -23.80 -3.36
C PRO A 191 -28.91 -24.36 -4.66
N ASP A 192 -29.59 -24.25 -5.80
CA ASP A 192 -29.13 -24.74 -7.11
C ASP A 192 -28.77 -23.61 -8.11
N ALA A 193 -28.85 -22.35 -7.72
CA ALA A 193 -28.41 -21.25 -8.59
C ALA A 193 -26.88 -21.21 -8.64
N GLU A 194 -26.26 -21.15 -9.82
CA GLU A 194 -24.78 -20.99 -9.95
C GLU A 194 -24.26 -19.66 -9.38
N ASN A 195 -25.15 -18.70 -9.10
CA ASN A 195 -24.86 -17.41 -8.46
C ASN A 195 -25.33 -17.43 -7.00
N GLN A 196 -24.52 -18.01 -6.11
CA GLN A 196 -24.86 -18.08 -4.69
C GLN A 196 -24.14 -17.00 -3.89
N PRO A 197 -24.83 -16.35 -2.95
CA PRO A 197 -24.28 -15.23 -2.18
C PRO A 197 -23.00 -15.59 -1.41
N TRP A 198 -22.79 -16.86 -1.05
CA TRP A 198 -21.53 -17.28 -0.40
C TRP A 198 -20.30 -17.22 -1.30
N ARG A 199 -20.44 -17.27 -2.63
CA ARG A 199 -19.31 -16.97 -3.53
C ARG A 199 -18.85 -15.53 -3.39
N GLU A 200 -19.71 -14.61 -2.96
CA GLU A 200 -19.35 -13.22 -2.71
C GLU A 200 -18.67 -13.04 -1.34
N HIS A 201 -18.96 -13.92 -0.37
CA HIS A 201 -18.51 -13.82 1.02
C HIS A 201 -17.02 -14.19 1.24
N GLY A 202 -16.43 -14.93 0.30
CA GLY A 202 -15.00 -15.26 0.30
C GLY A 202 -14.16 -14.40 -0.63
N ILE A 203 -14.73 -13.33 -1.19
CA ILE A 203 -13.99 -12.51 -2.16
C ILE A 203 -13.08 -11.54 -1.40
N HIS A 204 -11.79 -11.73 -1.61
CA HIS A 204 -10.79 -10.74 -1.30
C HIS A 204 -10.46 -9.96 -2.55
N PHE A 205 -10.07 -8.70 -2.37
CA PHE A 205 -9.78 -7.83 -3.49
C PHE A 205 -8.45 -7.12 -3.29
N LYS A 206 -7.87 -6.75 -4.43
CA LYS A 206 -6.68 -5.94 -4.55
C LYS A 206 -6.92 -4.90 -5.65
N TRP A 207 -6.68 -3.65 -5.32
CA TRP A 207 -6.81 -2.51 -6.22
C TRP A 207 -5.55 -1.65 -6.16
N GLU A 208 -4.99 -1.32 -7.32
CA GLU A 208 -3.85 -0.42 -7.41
C GLU A 208 -4.33 1.05 -7.36
N LEU A 209 -3.98 1.78 -6.31
CA LEU A 209 -4.35 3.19 -6.17
C LEU A 209 -3.76 4.03 -7.29
N GLY A 210 -4.59 4.90 -7.87
CA GLY A 210 -4.27 5.65 -9.09
C GLY A 210 -4.74 4.99 -10.39
N SER A 211 -5.21 3.73 -10.33
CA SER A 211 -5.95 3.11 -11.45
C SER A 211 -7.27 3.84 -11.73
N ASP A 212 -7.79 3.77 -12.96
CA ASP A 212 -9.07 4.40 -13.33
C ASP A 212 -10.20 3.82 -12.49
N PRO A 213 -10.83 4.60 -11.58
CA PRO A 213 -11.85 4.08 -10.67
C PRO A 213 -13.13 3.63 -11.38
N ASN A 214 -13.32 3.97 -12.65
CA ASN A 214 -14.46 3.52 -13.45
C ASN A 214 -14.16 2.24 -14.25
N ASP A 215 -12.90 1.83 -14.35
CA ASP A 215 -12.50 0.61 -15.02
C ASP A 215 -12.48 -0.57 -14.02
N VAL A 216 -13.62 -1.25 -13.93
CA VAL A 216 -13.79 -2.42 -13.04
C VAL A 216 -12.86 -3.59 -13.39
N SER A 217 -12.24 -3.61 -14.58
CA SER A 217 -11.29 -4.66 -14.96
C SER A 217 -9.93 -4.53 -14.27
N LEU A 218 -9.65 -3.38 -13.64
CA LEU A 218 -8.44 -3.15 -12.86
C LEU A 218 -8.56 -3.68 -11.42
N LEU A 219 -9.77 -4.11 -11.00
CA LEU A 219 -10.02 -4.74 -9.71
C LEU A 219 -9.70 -6.21 -9.79
N GLN A 220 -8.66 -6.63 -9.07
CA GLN A 220 -8.33 -8.04 -8.92
C GLN A 220 -9.13 -8.61 -7.76
N THR A 221 -9.72 -9.78 -7.99
CA THR A 221 -10.45 -10.52 -6.95
C THR A 221 -9.86 -11.90 -6.74
N THR A 222 -10.03 -12.50 -5.57
CA THR A 222 -9.75 -13.92 -5.38
C THR A 222 -10.80 -14.50 -4.44
N LEU A 223 -11.26 -15.72 -4.73
CA LEU A 223 -12.22 -16.44 -3.89
C LEU A 223 -11.47 -17.33 -2.89
N CYS A 224 -11.52 -17.01 -1.61
CA CYS A 224 -11.07 -17.90 -0.56
C CYS A 224 -12.14 -18.99 -0.32
N ALA A 225 -11.81 -20.24 -0.63
CA ALA A 225 -12.77 -21.35 -0.62
C ALA A 225 -13.19 -21.82 0.79
N ILE A 226 -12.61 -21.24 1.86
CA ILE A 226 -13.01 -21.53 3.24
C ILE A 226 -14.49 -21.21 3.53
N TYR A 227 -15.15 -20.47 2.64
CA TYR A 227 -16.57 -20.12 2.70
C TYR A 227 -17.50 -21.05 1.90
N LYS A 228 -17.00 -22.17 1.34
CA LYS A 228 -17.88 -23.20 0.75
C LYS A 228 -18.74 -23.80 1.87
N PRO A 229 -20.07 -23.99 1.68
CA PRO A 229 -20.87 -24.68 2.68
C PRO A 229 -20.25 -26.07 2.93
N LEU A 230 -19.81 -26.32 4.17
CA LEU A 230 -19.06 -27.51 4.63
C LEU A 230 -19.78 -28.86 4.40
N ARG A 231 -20.93 -28.84 3.73
CA ARG A 231 -21.69 -30.02 3.30
C ARG A 231 -20.92 -30.90 2.32
N GLU A 232 -20.08 -30.34 1.44
CA GLU A 232 -19.21 -31.13 0.55
C GLU A 232 -18.02 -31.77 1.29
N TYR A 233 -17.66 -31.25 2.47
CA TYR A 233 -16.66 -31.83 3.37
C TYR A 233 -17.27 -32.70 4.49
N GLY A 234 -18.60 -32.85 4.54
CA GLY A 234 -19.29 -33.80 5.42
C GLY A 234 -19.77 -33.26 6.77
N LEU A 235 -19.79 -31.94 7.00
CA LEU A 235 -20.25 -31.31 8.25
C LEU A 235 -21.62 -30.65 8.02
N ALA A 236 -22.65 -30.99 8.81
CA ALA A 236 -24.03 -30.59 8.52
C ALA A 236 -24.90 -30.41 9.78
N GLY A 237 -25.05 -29.15 10.21
CA GLY A 237 -26.07 -28.69 11.16
C GLY A 237 -25.87 -27.20 11.46
N TRP A 238 -26.90 -26.49 11.95
CA TRP A 238 -26.72 -25.12 12.55
C TRP A 238 -25.77 -25.13 13.76
N GLU A 239 -25.42 -26.32 14.23
CA GLU A 239 -24.51 -26.61 15.33
C GLU A 239 -23.08 -26.91 14.83
N ASP A 240 -22.86 -27.13 13.52
CA ASP A 240 -21.60 -27.58 12.88
C ASP A 240 -20.99 -26.49 11.95
N TRP A 241 -20.94 -25.24 12.39
CA TRP A 241 -20.40 -24.15 11.56
C TRP A 241 -18.97 -23.87 11.98
N ASP A 242 -18.01 -24.32 11.17
CA ASP A 242 -16.74 -23.62 11.08
C ASP A 242 -17.00 -22.34 10.29
N PHE A 243 -16.66 -21.21 10.89
CA PHE A 243 -16.69 -19.95 10.16
C PHE A 243 -15.35 -19.25 10.26
N SER A 244 -14.99 -18.65 9.14
CA SER A 244 -13.94 -17.66 9.10
C SER A 244 -14.35 -16.44 9.92
N TYR A 245 -13.51 -16.03 10.85
CA TYR A 245 -13.73 -14.83 11.65
C TYR A 245 -12.65 -13.80 11.34
N GLY A 246 -13.08 -12.59 10.97
CA GLY A 246 -12.20 -11.50 10.53
C GLY A 246 -11.96 -11.50 9.03
N GLY A 247 -11.32 -10.45 8.53
CA GLY A 247 -10.90 -10.35 7.13
C GLY A 247 -9.47 -10.83 6.92
N PRO A 248 -9.01 -10.89 5.66
CA PRO A 248 -7.67 -11.28 5.30
C PRO A 248 -6.68 -10.27 5.85
N VAL A 249 -5.55 -10.77 6.32
CA VAL A 249 -4.37 -9.96 6.61
C VAL A 249 -3.36 -10.29 5.52
N PHE A 250 -3.11 -9.35 4.60
CA PHE A 250 -2.10 -9.59 3.57
C PHE A 250 -0.70 -9.51 4.17
N ASP A 251 0.21 -10.32 3.65
CA ASP A 251 1.60 -10.26 4.06
C ASP A 251 2.19 -8.91 3.63
N PRO A 252 2.78 -8.12 4.55
CA PRO A 252 3.36 -6.83 4.22
C PRO A 252 4.58 -6.93 3.30
N HIS A 253 5.16 -8.13 3.15
CA HIS A 253 6.28 -8.41 2.26
C HIS A 253 5.88 -9.28 1.07
N ASP A 254 4.62 -9.70 0.93
CA ASP A 254 4.16 -10.46 -0.23
C ASP A 254 2.65 -10.26 -0.44
N TYR A 255 2.30 -9.34 -1.33
CA TYR A 255 0.90 -9.04 -1.66
C TYR A 255 0.18 -10.12 -2.44
N SER A 256 0.86 -11.23 -2.76
CA SER A 256 0.22 -12.45 -3.24
C SER A 256 -0.11 -13.42 -2.10
N THR A 257 0.33 -13.16 -0.87
CA THR A 257 0.04 -13.98 0.30
C THR A 257 -0.91 -13.26 1.25
N PHE A 258 -1.88 -13.98 1.80
CA PHE A 258 -2.69 -13.49 2.92
C PHE A 258 -3.01 -14.57 3.94
N TYR A 259 -3.31 -14.12 5.14
CA TYR A 259 -3.64 -14.97 6.28
C TYR A 259 -5.10 -14.79 6.64
N HIS A 260 -5.77 -15.90 6.95
CA HIS A 260 -7.16 -15.89 7.35
C HIS A 260 -7.36 -16.76 8.58
N CYS A 261 -8.03 -16.24 9.61
CA CYS A 261 -8.42 -17.02 10.78
C CYS A 261 -9.71 -17.80 10.50
N SER A 262 -9.72 -19.06 10.89
CA SER A 262 -10.90 -19.92 10.95
C SER A 262 -11.14 -20.35 12.38
N VAL A 263 -12.40 -20.41 12.77
CA VAL A 263 -12.81 -20.85 14.10
C VAL A 263 -13.73 -22.06 13.94
N ASP A 264 -13.35 -23.15 14.60
CA ASP A 264 -14.25 -24.28 14.84
C ASP A 264 -14.92 -24.05 16.20
N ILE A 265 -16.21 -23.74 16.16
CA ILE A 265 -16.99 -23.53 17.38
C ILE A 265 -17.11 -24.82 18.20
N GLN A 266 -17.24 -25.97 17.53
CA GLN A 266 -17.55 -27.23 18.21
C GLN A 266 -16.36 -27.68 19.05
N GLU A 267 -15.18 -27.64 18.44
CA GLU A 267 -13.94 -28.01 19.09
C GLU A 267 -13.33 -26.87 19.92
N GLN A 268 -13.90 -25.66 19.81
CA GLN A 268 -13.36 -24.44 20.43
C GLN A 268 -11.89 -24.22 20.04
N ASN A 269 -11.58 -24.56 18.80
CA ASN A 269 -10.28 -24.38 18.21
C ASN A 269 -10.31 -23.16 17.27
N SER A 270 -9.13 -22.59 17.04
CA SER A 270 -8.96 -21.56 16.04
C SER A 270 -7.67 -21.84 15.31
N THR A 271 -7.72 -21.77 13.99
CA THR A 271 -6.59 -22.02 13.12
C THR A 271 -6.40 -20.82 12.22
N MET A 272 -5.15 -20.41 12.02
CA MET A 272 -4.81 -19.45 10.97
C MET A 272 -4.34 -20.23 9.76
N TYR A 273 -4.88 -19.89 8.59
CA TYR A 273 -4.47 -20.43 7.30
C TYR A 273 -3.73 -19.38 6.48
N LYS A 274 -2.75 -19.83 5.69
CA LYS A 274 -2.03 -19.00 4.73
C LYS A 274 -2.52 -19.36 3.33
N TRP A 275 -2.80 -18.34 2.55
CA TRP A 275 -3.39 -18.46 1.23
C TRP A 275 -2.58 -17.65 0.22
N ASN A 276 -2.51 -18.16 -1.00
CA ASN A 276 -2.01 -17.44 -2.15
C ASN A 276 -3.19 -16.83 -2.91
N PHE A 277 -3.14 -15.53 -3.13
CA PHE A 277 -4.08 -14.74 -3.91
C PHE A 277 -3.92 -15.07 -5.39
N ILE A 278 -4.96 -15.64 -5.98
CA ILE A 278 -5.03 -15.88 -7.42
C ILE A 278 -5.98 -14.87 -8.04
N ALA A 279 -5.43 -13.95 -8.85
CA ALA A 279 -6.22 -12.91 -9.50
C ALA A 279 -7.30 -13.52 -10.40
N ASP A 280 -8.54 -13.09 -10.15
CA ASP A 280 -9.78 -13.51 -10.77
C ASP A 280 -10.03 -15.03 -10.72
N GLY A 281 -9.46 -15.68 -9.71
CA GLY A 281 -9.54 -17.12 -9.47
C GLY A 281 -9.88 -17.50 -8.03
N GLU A 282 -9.75 -18.78 -7.72
CA GLU A 282 -9.83 -19.29 -6.33
C GLU A 282 -8.45 -19.15 -5.67
N ALA A 283 -8.39 -18.63 -4.45
CA ALA A 283 -7.17 -18.57 -3.66
C ALA A 283 -6.67 -19.98 -3.35
N GLU A 284 -5.36 -20.18 -3.40
CA GLU A 284 -4.74 -21.48 -3.13
C GLU A 284 -4.29 -21.56 -1.68
N LEU A 285 -4.73 -22.60 -0.96
CA LEU A 285 -4.27 -22.87 0.40
C LEU A 285 -2.81 -23.34 0.36
N ASP A 286 -1.95 -22.76 1.21
CA ASP A 286 -0.60 -23.28 1.44
C ASP A 286 -0.68 -24.46 2.43
N GLU A 287 -0.85 -25.68 1.90
CA GLU A 287 -0.99 -26.91 2.70
C GLU A 287 0.30 -27.29 3.46
N ASP A 288 1.45 -26.78 3.03
CA ASP A 288 2.74 -27.00 3.70
C ASP A 288 2.98 -26.02 4.85
N TRP A 289 2.15 -24.97 4.94
CA TRP A 289 2.18 -24.01 6.04
C TRP A 289 1.25 -24.46 7.16
N PHE A 290 1.82 -25.18 8.13
CA PHE A 290 1.15 -25.67 9.35
C PHE A 290 0.82 -24.58 10.39
N GLY A 291 0.49 -23.38 9.91
CA GLY A 291 0.19 -22.14 10.63
C GLY A 291 0.27 -22.13 12.15
N TRP A 292 -0.84 -21.71 12.76
CA TRP A 292 -1.08 -21.78 14.21
C TRP A 292 -2.13 -22.87 14.43
N ASP A 293 -1.78 -24.09 14.06
CA ASP A 293 -2.71 -25.20 14.05
C ASP A 293 -3.15 -25.58 15.49
N GLU A 294 -4.44 -25.89 15.64
CA GLU A 294 -5.04 -26.47 16.85
C GLU A 294 -4.85 -25.66 18.13
N LEU A 295 -4.73 -24.33 18.06
CA LEU A 295 -4.77 -23.54 19.28
C LEU A 295 -6.19 -23.58 19.83
N THR A 296 -6.33 -24.24 20.98
CA THR A 296 -7.54 -24.07 21.78
C THR A 296 -7.70 -22.59 22.11
N TRP A 297 -8.93 -22.12 22.26
CA TRP A 297 -9.19 -20.72 22.64
C TRP A 297 -8.35 -20.23 23.83
N ASN A 298 -8.07 -21.11 24.79
CA ASN A 298 -7.23 -20.82 25.95
C ASN A 298 -5.75 -20.63 25.60
N GLU A 299 -5.22 -21.43 24.69
CA GLU A 299 -3.83 -21.32 24.23
C GLU A 299 -3.63 -20.11 23.33
N ASN A 300 -4.62 -19.82 22.47
CA ASN A 300 -4.58 -18.63 21.63
C ASN A 300 -4.67 -17.37 22.50
N GLY A 301 -5.58 -17.36 23.48
CA GLY A 301 -5.72 -16.25 24.41
C GLY A 301 -4.49 -15.96 25.27
N ALA A 302 -3.73 -17.00 25.65
CA ALA A 302 -2.49 -16.86 26.41
C ALA A 302 -1.28 -16.45 25.55
N LYS A 303 -1.23 -16.84 24.28
CA LYS A 303 -0.12 -16.51 23.36
C LYS A 303 -0.21 -15.10 22.79
N ILE A 304 -1.43 -14.61 22.54
CA ILE A 304 -1.65 -13.29 21.91
C ILE A 304 -1.85 -12.18 22.98
N ASP A 305 -1.78 -12.51 24.27
CA ASP A 305 -2.02 -11.59 25.41
C ASP A 305 -3.36 -10.82 25.31
N MET A 306 -4.32 -11.35 24.53
CA MET A 306 -5.58 -10.66 24.22
C MET A 306 -6.56 -10.61 25.41
N TRP A 307 -6.33 -11.42 26.46
CA TRP A 307 -7.28 -11.59 27.58
C TRP A 307 -6.75 -11.13 28.95
N THR A 308 -5.52 -10.61 29.03
CA THR A 308 -4.90 -10.20 30.31
C THR A 308 -5.09 -8.73 30.65
N ASN A 309 -5.94 -7.99 29.94
CA ASN A 309 -6.49 -6.75 30.47
C ASN A 309 -7.47 -7.04 31.64
N LYS A 310 -6.88 -7.35 32.80
CA LYS A 310 -7.49 -7.19 34.13
C LYS A 310 -7.08 -5.87 34.73
#